data_AF-A0A151WLH7-F1
#
_entry.id   AF-A0A151WLH7-F1
#
_cell.length_a   1.000
_cell.length_b   1.000
_cell.length_c   1.000
_cell.angle_alpha   90.00
_cell.angle_beta   90.00
_cell.angle_gamma   90.00
#
_symmetry.space_group_name_H-M   'P 1'
#
loop_
_entity.id
_entity.type
_entity.pdbx_description
1 polymer ?
#
loop_
_entity_poly.entity_id
_entity_poly.type
_entity_poly.pdbx_seq_one_letter_code
_entity_poly.pdbx_strand_id
1 'polypeptide(L)'
;MNKLLSIPIKEVSREIYGGAVRPSEICKASIKLTSIVEPLKPYINVTNDVAGEQASAADERQQRNSLLGQLDGIPIAVKDNYCVKGKPTTCASRMLANFSPGYNATVYEKLRTQGAVLIGKTNLDEFAMGSGTVDSLYGPTKNLWGSEVLSQFYSYGSDDSQVTTRKLHEKDAWRIAGGSSGGSAVAVATGTCYAALGSDTGGSTRNPASYCGLVGLKPTYGLVSRYGLIPLLNSMDVPGILVRTVDDAVLILNVIAGPDQADPTTVQREYVPINLSETIDISNLRIGIPKEYGVQGISEEIAECWEKVSCLLKEAGASVVPVSLPHTDYSIVCYSVLNRCDVASNLACYDGVEYGHRADEWSSAHELYKKTRSEGFNNVVKGRILVGNYFLLAENYEKYYIKAMKMRRLIAQDFDVLWNNNVDLLLTPTTLTEAPRYDEFVQLDNQTQCLIQDHCTQPANMAGLPAINVPIMLSRNKLPLSLQLMAPLFHEQRLLTVAKWIEQTVRFPRLELKNSCLLE
;
A
#
# COMPACT_ATOMS: atom_id res chain seq x y z
N MET A 1 19.28 -17.54 9.95
CA MET A 1 18.65 -16.22 10.10
C MET A 1 18.12 -15.66 8.78
N ASN A 2 18.93 -15.58 7.70
CA ASN A 2 18.54 -14.94 6.43
C ASN A 2 17.26 -15.52 5.82
N LYS A 3 17.13 -16.86 5.80
CA LYS A 3 15.92 -17.54 5.33
C LYS A 3 14.68 -17.20 6.16
N LEU A 4 14.83 -16.95 7.46
CA LEU A 4 13.70 -16.63 8.35
C LEU A 4 13.04 -15.30 7.95
N LEU A 5 13.81 -14.30 7.50
CA LEU A 5 13.24 -13.01 7.07
C LEU A 5 12.44 -13.10 5.76
N SER A 6 12.60 -14.19 5.00
CA SER A 6 11.93 -14.39 3.72
C SER A 6 10.66 -15.22 3.82
N ILE A 7 10.52 -16.13 4.81
CA ILE A 7 9.36 -17.03 5.00
C ILE A 7 8.08 -16.29 5.47
N PRO A 8 6.89 -16.93 5.41
CA PRO A 8 5.61 -16.32 5.82
C PRO A 8 5.52 -16.18 7.34
N ILE A 9 4.61 -15.33 7.83
CA ILE A 9 4.44 -15.07 9.27
C ILE A 9 4.11 -16.36 10.02
N LYS A 10 3.24 -17.19 9.46
CA LYS A 10 2.83 -18.48 10.05
C LYS A 10 4.03 -19.41 10.31
N GLU A 11 5.03 -19.42 9.42
CA GLU A 11 6.21 -20.29 9.56
C GLU A 11 7.19 -19.72 10.59
N VAL A 12 7.54 -18.43 10.51
CA VAL A 12 8.44 -17.83 11.51
C VAL A 12 7.83 -17.82 12.90
N SER A 13 6.51 -17.62 13.00
CA SER A 13 5.79 -17.72 14.26
C SER A 13 5.91 -19.13 14.84
N ARG A 14 5.81 -20.19 14.02
CA ARG A 14 6.03 -21.56 14.49
C ARG A 14 7.42 -21.78 15.08
N GLU A 15 8.46 -21.23 14.45
CA GLU A 15 9.84 -21.30 14.96
C GLU A 15 10.00 -20.54 16.30
N ILE A 16 9.33 -19.39 16.46
CA ILE A 16 9.27 -18.65 17.73
C ILE A 16 8.55 -19.49 18.80
N TYR A 17 7.36 -20.03 18.51
CA TYR A 17 6.61 -20.84 19.48
C TYR A 17 7.36 -22.12 19.88
N GLY A 18 8.11 -22.72 18.94
CA GLY A 18 8.96 -23.87 19.20
C GLY A 18 10.25 -23.56 19.97
N GLY A 19 10.57 -22.28 20.20
CA GLY A 19 11.81 -21.85 20.87
C GLY A 19 13.06 -22.00 20.01
N ALA A 20 12.92 -22.27 18.71
CA ALA A 20 14.04 -22.43 17.78
C ALA A 20 14.72 -21.10 17.42
N VAL A 21 13.98 -19.99 17.53
CA VAL A 21 14.48 -18.63 17.32
C VAL A 21 13.85 -17.68 18.33
N ARG A 22 14.61 -16.67 18.77
CA ARG A 22 14.08 -15.61 19.65
C ARG A 22 13.54 -14.43 18.84
N PRO A 23 12.41 -13.81 19.22
CA PRO A 23 11.95 -12.55 18.65
C PRO A 23 13.04 -11.47 18.51
N SER A 24 13.90 -11.30 19.52
CA SER A 24 14.99 -10.33 19.47
C SER A 24 16.06 -10.64 18.43
N GLU A 25 16.26 -11.90 18.05
CA GLU A 25 17.20 -12.28 16.99
C GLU A 25 16.65 -11.90 15.61
N ILE A 26 15.36 -12.14 15.39
CA ILE A 26 14.65 -11.72 14.17
C ILE A 26 14.66 -10.20 14.08
N CYS A 27 14.34 -9.50 15.16
CA CYS A 27 14.36 -8.04 15.21
C CYS A 27 15.75 -7.47 14.87
N LYS A 28 16.83 -8.02 15.46
CA LYS A 28 18.20 -7.59 15.16
C LYS A 28 18.56 -7.81 13.69
N ALA A 29 18.15 -8.94 13.12
CA ALA A 29 18.37 -9.25 11.71
C ALA A 29 17.60 -8.28 10.79
N SER A 30 16.33 -7.98 11.11
CA SER A 30 15.52 -6.98 10.42
C SER A 30 16.14 -5.58 10.47
N ILE A 31 16.59 -5.12 11.64
CA ILE A 31 17.26 -3.82 11.81
C ILE A 31 18.54 -3.76 10.99
N LYS A 32 19.40 -4.78 11.06
CA LYS A 32 20.63 -4.85 10.26
C LYS A 32 20.35 -4.77 8.77
N LEU A 33 19.29 -5.45 8.31
CA LEU A 33 18.88 -5.41 6.92
C LEU A 33 18.43 -4.01 6.47
N THR A 34 17.87 -3.18 7.37
CA THR A 34 17.51 -1.79 7.02
C THR A 34 18.70 -0.97 6.54
N SER A 35 19.90 -1.22 7.06
CA SER A 35 21.14 -0.55 6.62
C SER A 35 21.58 -1.01 5.23
N ILE A 36 21.42 -2.30 4.92
CA ILE A 36 21.75 -2.87 3.59
C ILE A 36 20.84 -2.28 2.51
N VAL A 37 19.56 -2.08 2.83
CA VAL A 37 18.55 -1.61 1.87
C VAL A 37 18.34 -0.09 1.89
N GLU A 38 19.12 0.64 2.69
CA GLU A 38 19.10 2.12 2.75
C GLU A 38 19.21 2.78 1.37
N PRO A 39 20.03 2.27 0.40
CA PRO A 39 20.11 2.87 -0.94
C PRO A 39 18.78 2.89 -1.71
N LEU A 40 17.82 2.06 -1.30
CA LEU A 40 16.45 2.03 -1.85
C LEU A 40 15.50 3.01 -1.13
N LYS A 41 15.91 3.59 -0.01
CA LYS A 41 15.16 4.53 0.84
C LYS A 41 13.74 4.06 1.25
N PRO A 42 13.58 2.85 1.83
CA PRO A 42 12.26 2.38 2.28
C PRO A 42 11.74 3.08 3.54
N TYR A 43 12.63 3.58 4.41
CA TYR A 43 12.29 4.18 5.70
C TYR A 43 12.61 5.68 5.74
N ILE A 44 11.75 6.46 6.39
CA ILE A 44 12.06 7.82 6.85
C ILE A 44 12.75 7.73 8.21
N ASN A 45 12.25 6.85 9.09
CA ASN A 45 12.77 6.68 10.43
C ASN A 45 12.76 5.19 10.82
N VAL A 46 13.91 4.66 11.22
CA VAL A 46 14.02 3.30 11.78
C VAL A 46 13.95 3.40 13.31
N THR A 47 13.07 2.64 13.94
CA THR A 47 12.75 2.75 15.37
C THR A 47 13.50 1.72 16.21
N ASN A 48 14.84 1.75 16.15
CA ASN A 48 15.71 0.77 16.81
C ASN A 48 15.41 0.57 18.31
N ASP A 49 15.11 1.66 19.01
CA ASP A 49 14.80 1.65 20.43
C ASP A 49 13.48 0.92 20.72
N VAL A 50 12.40 1.33 20.06
CA VAL A 50 11.07 0.69 20.21
C VAL A 50 11.10 -0.76 19.73
N ALA A 51 11.78 -1.03 18.62
CA ALA A 51 11.92 -2.38 18.10
C ALA A 51 12.61 -3.30 19.12
N GLY A 52 13.72 -2.84 19.71
CA GLY A 52 14.46 -3.58 20.73
C GLY A 52 13.64 -3.85 21.99
N GLU A 53 12.93 -2.84 22.50
CA GLU A 53 12.05 -2.99 23.67
C GLU A 53 10.91 -3.97 23.41
N GLN A 54 10.21 -3.83 22.27
CA GLN A 54 9.10 -4.70 21.91
C GLN A 54 9.54 -6.15 21.70
N ALA A 55 10.69 -6.35 21.05
CA ALA A 55 11.25 -7.69 20.84
C ALA A 55 11.74 -8.32 22.15
N SER A 56 12.35 -7.55 23.05
CA SER A 56 12.73 -8.03 24.39
C SER A 56 11.50 -8.44 25.21
N ALA A 57 10.41 -7.67 25.13
CA ALA A 57 9.16 -8.04 25.80
C ALA A 57 8.56 -9.33 25.21
N ALA A 58 8.70 -9.55 23.90
CA ALA A 58 8.28 -10.80 23.24
C ALA A 58 9.16 -12.00 23.67
N ASP A 59 10.47 -11.80 23.82
CA ASP A 59 11.38 -12.82 24.37
C ASP A 59 10.96 -13.24 25.80
N GLU A 60 10.61 -12.28 26.67
CA GLU A 60 10.14 -12.59 28.02
C GLU A 60 8.84 -13.40 28.00
N ARG A 61 7.92 -13.06 27.10
CA ARG A 61 6.67 -13.82 26.90
C ARG A 61 6.95 -15.23 26.37
N GLN A 62 7.88 -15.37 25.42
CA GLN A 62 8.31 -16.68 24.91
C GLN A 62 8.87 -17.55 26.04
N GLN A 63 9.79 -17.03 26.86
CA GLN A 63 10.40 -17.77 27.98
C GLN A 63 9.38 -18.24 29.03
N ARG A 64 8.30 -17.48 29.22
CA ARG A 64 7.20 -17.80 30.14
C ARG A 64 6.09 -18.64 29.49
N ASN A 65 6.23 -19.05 28.23
CA ASN A 65 5.20 -19.71 27.43
C ASN A 65 3.87 -18.93 27.38
N SER A 66 3.96 -17.60 27.27
CA SER A 66 2.84 -16.67 27.33
C SER A 66 2.79 -15.71 26.13
N LEU A 67 3.12 -16.20 24.93
CA LEU A 67 3.02 -15.43 23.69
C LEU A 67 1.56 -15.06 23.38
N LEU A 68 1.35 -13.87 22.81
CA LEU A 68 0.02 -13.27 22.61
C LEU A 68 -0.73 -13.80 21.39
N GLY A 69 0.00 -14.35 20.40
CA GLY A 69 -0.59 -14.82 19.15
C GLY A 69 0.46 -14.98 18.06
N GLN A 70 0.03 -15.10 16.80
CA GLN A 70 0.94 -15.32 15.67
C GLN A 70 1.80 -14.09 15.33
N LEU A 71 1.40 -12.89 15.75
CA LEU A 71 2.13 -11.65 15.53
C LEU A 71 3.10 -11.28 16.66
N ASP A 72 3.13 -12.03 17.75
CA ASP A 72 3.98 -11.70 18.89
C ASP A 72 5.46 -11.87 18.54
N GLY A 73 6.22 -10.77 18.58
CA GLY A 73 7.61 -10.73 18.17
C GLY A 73 7.85 -10.56 16.67
N ILE A 74 6.80 -10.38 15.86
CA ILE A 74 6.93 -10.27 14.40
C ILE A 74 7.23 -8.83 13.96
N PRO A 75 8.33 -8.59 13.22
CA PRO A 75 8.65 -7.29 12.62
C PRO A 75 7.59 -6.79 11.63
N ILE A 76 7.08 -5.59 11.89
CA ILE A 76 6.18 -4.83 11.00
C ILE A 76 6.72 -3.43 10.72
N ALA A 77 6.24 -2.80 9.65
CA ALA A 77 6.50 -1.39 9.36
C ALA A 77 5.18 -0.61 9.19
N VAL A 78 5.23 0.71 9.37
CA VAL A 78 4.04 1.55 9.31
C VAL A 78 4.33 2.77 8.45
N LYS A 79 3.49 3.06 7.44
CA LYS A 79 3.63 4.25 6.61
C LYS A 79 3.64 5.53 7.45
N ASP A 80 4.48 6.49 7.08
CA ASP A 80 4.71 7.68 7.91
C ASP A 80 3.58 8.74 7.86
N ASN A 81 2.40 8.37 7.36
CA ASN A 81 1.16 9.11 7.57
C ASN A 81 0.25 8.48 8.64
N TYR A 82 0.70 7.44 9.35
CA TYR A 82 0.05 6.96 10.58
C TYR A 82 0.76 7.50 11.81
N CYS A 83 -0.04 8.02 12.73
CA CYS A 83 0.44 8.49 14.03
C CYS A 83 0.95 7.31 14.86
N VAL A 84 2.16 7.46 15.39
CA VAL A 84 2.75 6.56 16.38
C VAL A 84 3.20 7.41 17.56
N LYS A 85 2.64 7.15 18.74
CA LYS A 85 2.84 7.96 19.95
C LYS A 85 4.31 8.13 20.25
N GLY A 86 4.74 9.39 20.36
CA GLY A 86 6.12 9.74 20.70
C GLY A 86 7.16 9.48 19.60
N LYS A 87 6.73 9.08 18.39
CA LYS A 87 7.60 8.89 17.24
C LYS A 87 7.26 9.87 16.11
N PRO A 88 8.26 10.45 15.42
CA PRO A 88 8.00 11.34 14.30
C PRO A 88 6.98 10.76 13.30
N THR A 89 6.05 11.60 12.88
CA THR A 89 5.06 11.29 11.82
C THR A 89 5.05 12.47 10.86
N THR A 90 5.75 12.35 9.75
CA THR A 90 6.15 13.50 8.93
C THR A 90 5.35 13.63 7.65
N CYS A 91 4.62 12.59 7.25
CA CYS A 91 3.98 12.52 5.93
C CYS A 91 4.94 12.80 4.77
N ALA A 92 6.24 12.51 4.93
CA ALA A 92 7.30 12.88 3.99
C ALA A 92 7.36 14.39 3.66
N SER A 93 6.88 15.25 4.56
CA SER A 93 6.73 16.69 4.37
C SER A 93 7.58 17.48 5.34
N ARG A 94 8.06 18.65 4.90
CA ARG A 94 8.69 19.61 5.81
C ARG A 94 7.68 20.12 6.83
N MET A 95 6.42 20.24 6.44
CA MET A 95 5.33 20.70 7.30
C MET A 95 5.22 19.91 8.61
N LEU A 96 5.54 18.61 8.60
CA LEU A 96 5.43 17.75 9.77
C LEU A 96 6.77 17.11 10.16
N ALA A 97 7.90 17.60 9.65
CA ALA A 97 9.23 17.02 9.92
C ALA A 97 9.55 16.90 11.43
N ASN A 98 9.00 17.80 12.25
CA ASN A 98 9.17 17.84 13.70
C ASN A 98 7.91 17.42 14.50
N PHE A 99 6.89 16.87 13.83
CA PHE A 99 5.65 16.46 14.50
C PHE A 99 5.80 15.09 15.16
N SER A 100 5.54 15.04 16.47
CA SER A 100 5.47 13.81 17.26
C SER A 100 4.08 13.71 17.91
N PRO A 101 3.21 12.80 17.46
CA PRO A 101 1.85 12.70 17.95
C PRO A 101 1.80 12.14 19.38
N GLY A 102 0.82 12.58 20.16
CA GLY A 102 0.56 12.09 21.52
C GLY A 102 -0.21 10.75 21.59
N TYR A 103 -0.57 10.17 20.45
CA TYR A 103 -1.45 9.00 20.34
C TYR A 103 -1.02 8.07 19.19
N ASN A 104 -1.51 6.83 19.24
CA ASN A 104 -1.34 5.83 18.19
C ASN A 104 -2.55 5.84 17.26
N ALA A 105 -2.31 5.59 15.97
CA ALA A 105 -3.37 5.19 15.06
C ALA A 105 -3.96 3.85 15.50
N THR A 106 -5.28 3.68 15.38
CA THR A 106 -5.99 2.48 15.87
C THR A 106 -5.42 1.20 15.25
N VAL A 107 -5.14 1.22 13.95
CA VAL A 107 -4.57 0.08 13.22
C VAL A 107 -3.21 -0.34 13.76
N TYR A 108 -2.34 0.62 14.12
CA TYR A 108 -1.06 0.32 14.73
C TYR A 108 -1.23 -0.18 16.16
N GLU A 109 -2.11 0.45 16.95
CA GLU A 109 -2.38 0.03 18.33
C GLU A 109 -2.89 -1.42 18.40
N LYS A 110 -3.80 -1.82 17.50
CA LYS A 110 -4.27 -3.21 17.40
C LYS A 110 -3.12 -4.18 17.10
N LEU A 111 -2.20 -3.85 16.18
CA LEU A 111 -1.02 -4.69 15.90
C LEU A 111 -0.05 -4.74 17.09
N ARG A 112 0.23 -3.59 17.71
CA ARG A 112 1.14 -3.45 18.86
C ARG A 112 0.66 -4.27 20.06
N THR A 113 -0.66 -4.27 20.33
CA THR A 113 -1.25 -5.06 21.42
C THR A 113 -1.24 -6.56 21.16
N GLN A 114 -1.05 -7.01 19.91
CA GLN A 114 -0.78 -8.41 19.55
C GLN A 114 0.72 -8.77 19.61
N GLY A 115 1.58 -7.86 20.10
CA GLY A 115 3.01 -8.09 20.27
C GLY A 115 3.85 -7.85 19.03
N ALA A 116 3.30 -7.25 17.96
CA ALA A 116 4.06 -6.91 16.76
C ALA A 116 5.17 -5.88 17.08
N VAL A 117 6.32 -6.03 16.42
CA VAL A 117 7.53 -5.23 16.64
C VAL A 117 7.67 -4.17 15.53
N LEU A 118 7.63 -2.89 15.89
CA LEU A 118 7.74 -1.78 14.93
C LEU A 118 9.21 -1.56 14.53
N ILE A 119 9.54 -1.89 13.28
CA ILE A 119 10.88 -1.65 12.71
C ILE A 119 11.08 -0.19 12.29
N GLY A 120 10.04 0.46 11.78
CA GLY A 120 10.16 1.86 11.39
C GLY A 120 8.95 2.46 10.70
N LYS A 121 9.08 3.76 10.44
CA LYS A 121 8.15 4.58 9.67
C LYS A 121 8.59 4.62 8.21
N THR A 122 7.77 4.12 7.30
CA THR A 122 8.16 3.96 5.89
C THR A 122 7.89 5.20 5.06
N ASN A 123 8.73 5.40 4.04
CA ASN A 123 8.66 6.52 3.13
C ASN A 123 7.39 6.48 2.24
N LEU A 124 7.02 7.66 1.73
CA LEU A 124 5.81 7.90 0.95
C LEU A 124 5.94 9.16 0.09
N ASP A 125 5.08 9.33 -0.91
CA ASP A 125 4.88 10.66 -1.51
C ASP A 125 4.32 11.64 -0.46
N GLU A 126 4.70 12.91 -0.55
CA GLU A 126 4.31 13.94 0.43
C GLU A 126 2.79 13.97 0.63
N PHE A 127 2.33 13.80 1.88
CA PHE A 127 0.90 13.69 2.24
C PHE A 127 0.12 12.65 1.42
N ALA A 128 0.79 11.57 1.02
CA ALA A 128 0.24 10.51 0.17
C ALA A 128 -0.16 10.95 -1.26
N MET A 129 0.35 12.09 -1.74
CA MET A 129 -0.01 12.71 -3.01
C MET A 129 0.94 12.33 -4.17
N GLY A 130 0.87 11.10 -4.64
CA GLY A 130 1.64 10.65 -5.80
C GLY A 130 1.51 9.15 -6.05
N SER A 131 2.12 8.70 -7.14
CA SER A 131 2.09 7.31 -7.62
C SER A 131 3.48 6.71 -7.85
N GLY A 132 4.54 7.35 -7.35
CA GLY A 132 5.92 6.90 -7.57
C GLY A 132 6.82 6.90 -6.32
N THR A 133 6.39 7.51 -5.21
CA THR A 133 7.24 7.80 -4.04
C THR A 133 8.49 8.59 -4.44
N VAL A 134 8.32 9.57 -5.34
CA VAL A 134 9.41 10.41 -5.86
C VAL A 134 9.39 11.82 -5.27
N ASP A 135 8.24 12.24 -4.73
CA ASP A 135 8.00 13.59 -4.22
C ASP A 135 8.33 13.74 -2.72
N SER A 136 8.93 12.71 -2.09
CA SER A 136 9.28 12.71 -0.67
C SER A 136 10.39 13.71 -0.33
N LEU A 137 10.23 14.46 0.76
CA LEU A 137 11.31 15.28 1.33
C LEU A 137 12.58 14.49 1.63
N TYR A 138 12.45 13.21 2.00
CA TYR A 138 13.55 12.34 2.41
C TYR A 138 14.23 11.65 1.22
N GLY A 139 13.81 11.99 0.01
CA GLY A 139 14.30 11.45 -1.25
C GLY A 139 13.46 10.27 -1.75
N PRO A 140 13.63 9.90 -3.04
CA PRO A 140 12.77 8.93 -3.69
C PRO A 140 13.03 7.50 -3.19
N THR A 141 11.96 6.71 -3.07
CA THR A 141 12.07 5.26 -2.84
C THR A 141 12.29 4.55 -4.17
N LYS A 142 13.33 3.71 -4.23
CA LYS A 142 13.69 2.94 -5.42
C LYS A 142 13.19 1.50 -5.31
N ASN A 143 12.73 0.94 -6.41
CA ASN A 143 12.29 -0.45 -6.44
C ASN A 143 13.46 -1.42 -6.20
N LEU A 144 13.20 -2.52 -5.48
CA LEU A 144 14.16 -3.61 -5.34
C LEU A 144 14.37 -4.33 -6.68
N TRP A 145 13.30 -4.56 -7.45
CA TRP A 145 13.38 -5.22 -8.75
C TRP A 145 14.17 -4.37 -9.75
N GLY A 146 15.19 -4.97 -10.37
CA GLY A 146 16.11 -4.27 -11.26
C GLY A 146 17.19 -3.43 -10.56
N SER A 147 17.33 -3.51 -9.23
CA SER A 147 18.37 -2.81 -8.47
C SER A 147 19.64 -3.63 -8.28
N GLU A 148 20.75 -2.95 -7.96
CA GLU A 148 21.98 -3.60 -7.53
C GLU A 148 21.80 -4.35 -6.19
N VAL A 149 20.93 -3.85 -5.32
CA VAL A 149 20.63 -4.49 -4.03
C VAL A 149 20.05 -5.89 -4.26
N LEU A 150 19.16 -6.04 -5.24
CA LEU A 150 18.60 -7.35 -5.59
C LEU A 150 19.70 -8.31 -6.06
N SER A 151 20.53 -7.91 -7.02
CA SER A 151 21.55 -8.81 -7.57
C SER A 151 22.67 -9.16 -6.59
N GLN A 152 22.99 -8.26 -5.66
CA GLN A 152 23.99 -8.50 -4.62
C GLN A 152 23.46 -9.41 -3.52
N PHE A 153 22.28 -9.11 -2.96
CA PHE A 153 21.83 -9.70 -1.69
C PHE A 153 20.69 -10.72 -1.82
N TYR A 154 20.04 -10.85 -2.97
CA TYR A 154 18.85 -11.71 -3.12
C TYR A 154 18.98 -12.71 -4.26
N SER A 155 18.21 -13.78 -4.16
CA SER A 155 17.96 -14.79 -5.18
C SER A 155 16.47 -15.05 -5.33
N TYR A 156 16.03 -15.51 -6.51
CA TYR A 156 14.67 -15.99 -6.74
C TYR A 156 14.67 -17.06 -7.82
N GLY A 157 13.92 -18.15 -7.60
CA GLY A 157 13.92 -19.33 -8.50
C GLY A 157 14.93 -20.42 -8.12
N SER A 158 14.84 -21.57 -8.78
CA SER A 158 15.63 -22.78 -8.50
C SER A 158 16.97 -22.85 -9.22
N ASP A 159 17.19 -22.01 -10.22
CA ASP A 159 18.50 -21.85 -10.84
C ASP A 159 19.24 -20.71 -10.14
N ASP A 160 20.47 -21.00 -9.70
CA ASP A 160 21.50 -20.04 -9.31
C ASP A 160 21.96 -19.17 -10.52
N SER A 161 21.12 -19.09 -11.57
CA SER A 161 21.27 -18.19 -12.69
C SER A 161 21.27 -16.78 -12.13
N GLN A 162 22.47 -16.23 -12.03
CA GLN A 162 22.76 -14.89 -11.57
C GLN A 162 21.64 -13.93 -11.97
N VAL A 163 21.06 -13.25 -10.98
CA VAL A 163 20.19 -12.08 -11.19
C VAL A 163 20.98 -11.12 -12.07
N THR A 164 20.76 -11.22 -13.38
CA THR A 164 21.56 -10.52 -14.37
C THR A 164 21.03 -9.11 -14.41
N THR A 165 21.61 -8.25 -13.58
CA THR A 165 21.44 -6.81 -13.75
C THR A 165 22.11 -6.43 -15.06
N ARG A 166 21.32 -5.93 -16.02
CA ARG A 166 21.87 -5.02 -17.01
C ARG A 166 22.42 -3.84 -16.20
N LYS A 167 23.73 -3.64 -16.18
CA LYS A 167 24.31 -2.45 -15.54
C LYS A 167 23.67 -1.22 -16.19
N LEU A 168 22.81 -0.55 -15.45
CA LEU A 168 22.22 0.70 -15.86
C LEU A 168 23.32 1.74 -15.63
N HIS A 169 24.07 2.05 -16.69
CA HIS A 169 25.27 2.90 -16.64
C HIS A 169 24.97 4.39 -16.37
N GLU A 170 23.73 4.74 -16.06
CA GLU A 170 23.25 6.11 -15.88
C GLU A 170 22.67 6.30 -14.47
N LYS A 171 22.99 7.45 -13.85
CA LYS A 171 22.65 7.79 -12.46
C LYS A 171 21.13 7.71 -12.15
N ASP A 172 20.30 7.89 -13.17
CA ASP A 172 18.83 7.96 -13.07
C ASP A 172 18.12 6.73 -13.65
N ALA A 173 18.88 5.72 -14.06
CA ALA A 173 18.35 4.51 -14.64
C ALA A 173 18.00 3.49 -13.53
N TRP A 174 16.98 3.81 -12.73
CA TRP A 174 16.37 2.93 -11.73
C TRP A 174 14.84 2.92 -11.90
N ARG A 175 14.12 2.02 -11.21
CA ARG A 175 12.66 1.86 -11.34
C ARG A 175 11.91 2.42 -10.13
N ILE A 176 10.78 3.08 -10.36
CA ILE A 176 9.93 3.56 -9.25
C ILE A 176 9.33 2.38 -8.48
N ALA A 177 9.11 2.57 -7.17
CA ALA A 177 8.46 1.57 -6.31
C ALA A 177 6.93 1.64 -6.35
N GLY A 178 6.37 2.56 -7.16
CA GLY A 178 4.97 2.94 -7.09
C GLY A 178 4.69 3.87 -5.91
N GLY A 179 3.43 4.27 -5.76
CA GLY A 179 3.08 5.26 -4.76
C GLY A 179 1.60 5.31 -4.41
N SER A 180 1.24 5.91 -3.28
CA SER A 180 2.17 6.62 -2.37
C SER A 180 2.78 5.76 -1.27
N SER A 181 2.50 4.45 -1.19
CA SER A 181 3.08 3.56 -0.16
C SER A 181 4.33 2.80 -0.63
N GLY A 182 5.17 3.41 -1.47
CA GLY A 182 6.34 2.75 -2.05
C GLY A 182 7.36 2.29 -1.00
N GLY A 183 7.60 3.09 0.04
CA GLY A 183 8.48 2.70 1.15
C GLY A 183 7.98 1.45 1.88
N SER A 184 6.66 1.37 2.11
CA SER A 184 6.02 0.19 2.72
C SER A 184 6.20 -1.06 1.86
N ALA A 185 6.04 -0.92 0.54
CA ALA A 185 6.21 -2.03 -0.39
C ALA A 185 7.66 -2.51 -0.44
N VAL A 186 8.64 -1.60 -0.54
CA VAL A 186 10.06 -1.98 -0.53
C VAL A 186 10.49 -2.59 0.80
N ALA A 187 9.98 -2.09 1.93
CA ALA A 187 10.25 -2.67 3.24
C ALA A 187 9.81 -4.15 3.36
N VAL A 188 8.66 -4.50 2.79
CA VAL A 188 8.13 -5.87 2.78
C VAL A 188 8.85 -6.73 1.74
N ALA A 189 9.10 -6.21 0.54
CA ALA A 189 9.79 -6.92 -0.54
C ALA A 189 11.22 -7.32 -0.17
N THR A 190 11.91 -6.47 0.59
CA THR A 190 13.26 -6.74 1.11
C THR A 190 13.27 -7.71 2.29
N GLY A 191 12.15 -7.93 2.97
CA GLY A 191 12.14 -8.74 4.20
C GLY A 191 12.68 -8.02 5.44
N THR A 192 12.86 -6.69 5.39
CA THR A 192 13.13 -5.90 6.62
C THR A 192 11.95 -5.99 7.60
N CYS A 193 10.75 -6.20 7.08
CA CYS A 193 9.55 -6.55 7.85
C CYS A 193 8.72 -7.63 7.13
N TYR A 194 7.77 -8.24 7.84
CA TYR A 194 6.86 -9.25 7.28
C TYR A 194 5.57 -8.65 6.74
N ALA A 195 5.13 -7.55 7.35
CA ALA A 195 3.95 -6.81 6.93
C ALA A 195 4.19 -5.30 7.11
N ALA A 196 3.58 -4.51 6.24
CA ALA A 196 3.53 -3.07 6.40
C ALA A 196 2.12 -2.52 6.25
N LEU A 197 1.79 -1.53 7.08
CA LEU A 197 0.61 -0.70 6.87
C LEU A 197 0.90 0.33 5.79
N GLY A 198 0.12 0.29 4.70
CA GLY A 198 0.03 1.34 3.69
C GLY A 198 -1.26 2.15 3.85
N SER A 199 -1.50 3.11 2.95
CA SER A 199 -2.81 3.75 2.80
C SER A 199 -3.22 3.73 1.34
N ASP A 200 -4.50 3.59 1.05
CA ASP A 200 -5.02 3.51 -0.32
C ASP A 200 -6.20 4.47 -0.51
N THR A 201 -5.97 5.53 -1.27
CA THR A 201 -6.97 6.56 -1.57
C THR A 201 -7.42 6.52 -3.03
N GLY A 202 -6.52 6.13 -3.94
CA GLY A 202 -6.81 5.91 -5.36
C GLY A 202 -6.06 4.72 -5.96
N GLY A 203 -5.45 3.86 -5.14
CA GLY A 203 -4.50 2.83 -5.61
C GLY A 203 -3.22 2.73 -4.78
N SER A 204 -3.05 3.62 -3.79
CA SER A 204 -1.76 3.84 -3.14
C SER A 204 -1.20 2.69 -2.29
N THR A 205 -1.93 1.57 -2.16
CA THR A 205 -1.41 0.29 -1.64
C THR A 205 -1.25 -0.73 -2.76
N ARG A 206 -2.22 -0.83 -3.67
CA ARG A 206 -2.25 -1.81 -4.76
C ARG A 206 -1.22 -1.52 -5.87
N ASN A 207 -1.05 -0.26 -6.26
CA ASN A 207 -0.05 0.17 -7.24
C ASN A 207 1.39 -0.18 -6.80
N PRO A 208 1.88 0.23 -5.62
CA PRO A 208 3.21 -0.16 -5.17
C PRO A 208 3.33 -1.67 -4.90
N ALA A 209 2.25 -2.35 -4.48
CA ALA A 209 2.26 -3.81 -4.40
C ALA A 209 2.50 -4.47 -5.76
N SER A 210 1.86 -3.95 -6.83
CA SER A 210 2.04 -4.44 -8.20
C SER A 210 3.50 -4.36 -8.62
N TYR A 211 4.12 -3.18 -8.47
CA TYR A 211 5.48 -2.94 -8.90
C TYR A 211 6.55 -3.61 -8.06
N CYS A 212 6.29 -3.88 -6.79
CA CYS A 212 7.21 -4.59 -5.91
C CYS A 212 6.98 -6.10 -5.86
N GLY A 213 5.98 -6.64 -6.59
CA GLY A 213 5.69 -8.07 -6.63
C GLY A 213 5.13 -8.60 -5.31
N LEU A 214 4.19 -7.87 -4.73
CA LEU A 214 3.61 -8.15 -3.41
C LEU A 214 2.10 -8.31 -3.45
N VAL A 215 1.57 -8.94 -2.41
CA VAL A 215 0.14 -8.90 -2.13
C VAL A 215 -0.18 -7.56 -1.46
N GLY A 216 -1.12 -6.82 -2.05
CA GLY A 216 -1.54 -5.50 -1.58
C GLY A 216 -3.06 -5.43 -1.43
N LEU A 217 -3.55 -5.42 -0.19
CA LEU A 217 -4.99 -5.40 0.09
C LEU A 217 -5.45 -4.00 0.49
N LYS A 218 -6.48 -3.53 -0.21
CA LYS A 218 -7.36 -2.45 0.23
C LYS A 218 -8.69 -3.06 0.72
N PRO A 219 -8.99 -3.04 2.01
CA PRO A 219 -10.28 -3.49 2.53
C PRO A 219 -11.46 -2.61 2.08
N THR A 220 -12.68 -3.02 2.41
CA THR A 220 -13.88 -2.20 2.26
C THR A 220 -13.73 -0.89 3.03
N TYR A 221 -14.16 0.23 2.43
CA TYR A 221 -14.22 1.51 3.15
C TYR A 221 -15.13 1.39 4.38
N GLY A 222 -14.59 1.74 5.55
CA GLY A 222 -15.29 1.60 6.84
C GLY A 222 -15.10 0.24 7.54
N LEU A 223 -14.40 -0.74 6.95
CA LEU A 223 -14.06 -1.99 7.65
C LEU A 223 -12.90 -1.81 8.65
N VAL A 224 -11.98 -0.90 8.35
CA VAL A 224 -10.79 -0.63 9.17
C VAL A 224 -10.75 0.85 9.51
N SER A 225 -10.47 1.16 10.78
CA SER A 225 -10.43 2.52 11.31
C SER A 225 -9.37 3.39 10.66
N ARG A 226 -9.74 4.63 10.36
CA ARG A 226 -8.87 5.71 9.89
C ARG A 226 -8.39 6.60 11.04
N TYR A 227 -8.75 6.32 12.29
CA TYR A 227 -8.29 7.12 13.42
C TYR A 227 -6.75 7.08 13.52
N GLY A 228 -6.15 8.28 13.50
CA GLY A 228 -4.70 8.48 13.47
C GLY A 228 -4.00 8.24 12.13
N LEU A 229 -4.74 7.93 11.07
CA LEU A 229 -4.27 8.12 9.69
C LEU A 229 -4.44 9.61 9.35
N ILE A 230 -3.34 10.29 8.99
CA ILE A 230 -3.39 11.66 8.49
C ILE A 230 -4.10 11.66 7.13
N PRO A 231 -5.25 12.35 7.00
CA PRO A 231 -6.15 12.16 5.87
C PRO A 231 -5.66 12.85 4.60
N LEU A 232 -5.94 12.22 3.47
CA LEU A 232 -5.84 12.80 2.13
C LEU A 232 -7.24 13.14 1.60
N LEU A 233 -8.14 12.14 1.52
CA LEU A 233 -9.53 12.28 1.08
C LEU A 233 -10.42 11.40 1.97
N ASN A 234 -11.15 12.03 2.90
CA ASN A 234 -11.81 11.32 4.00
C ASN A 234 -12.82 10.26 3.54
N SER A 235 -13.45 10.50 2.39
CA SER A 235 -14.47 9.62 1.82
C SER A 235 -13.89 8.46 0.99
N MET A 236 -12.56 8.32 0.91
CA MET A 236 -11.89 7.28 0.11
C MET A 236 -10.63 6.69 0.75
N ASP A 237 -10.03 7.35 1.73
CA ASP A 237 -8.87 6.83 2.45
C ASP A 237 -9.20 5.51 3.13
N VAL A 238 -8.44 4.48 2.83
CA VAL A 238 -8.55 3.18 3.51
C VAL A 238 -7.16 2.73 3.97
N PRO A 239 -7.02 2.25 5.22
CA PRO A 239 -5.80 1.58 5.64
C PRO A 239 -5.52 0.34 4.80
N GLY A 240 -4.36 0.31 4.16
CA GLY A 240 -3.94 -0.78 3.28
C GLY A 240 -2.95 -1.71 3.95
N ILE A 241 -2.88 -2.94 3.45
CA ILE A 241 -1.99 -4.00 3.94
C ILE A 241 -1.05 -4.42 2.80
N LEU A 242 0.25 -4.41 3.06
CA LEU A 242 1.30 -4.92 2.17
C LEU A 242 2.00 -6.10 2.82
N VAL A 243 2.00 -7.24 2.13
CA VAL A 243 2.57 -8.52 2.61
C VAL A 243 3.09 -9.35 1.43
N ARG A 244 3.79 -10.44 1.73
CA ARG A 244 4.31 -11.37 0.70
C ARG A 244 3.33 -12.48 0.34
N THR A 245 2.37 -12.80 1.21
CA THR A 245 1.39 -13.87 0.98
C THR A 245 -0.04 -13.46 1.33
N VAL A 246 -1.02 -14.11 0.73
CA VAL A 246 -2.44 -13.87 1.04
C VAL A 246 -2.78 -14.27 2.48
N ASP A 247 -2.15 -15.30 3.04
CA ASP A 247 -2.37 -15.70 4.44
C ASP A 247 -1.87 -14.63 5.42
N ASP A 248 -0.73 -14.01 5.11
CA ASP A 248 -0.23 -12.88 5.90
C ASP A 248 -1.21 -11.69 5.82
N ALA A 249 -1.88 -11.48 4.67
CA ALA A 249 -2.87 -10.41 4.52
C ALA A 249 -4.10 -10.66 5.40
N VAL A 250 -4.57 -11.92 5.43
CA VAL A 250 -5.67 -12.36 6.30
C VAL A 250 -5.31 -12.14 7.76
N LEU A 251 -4.11 -12.54 8.17
CA LEU A 251 -3.65 -12.40 9.56
C LEU A 251 -3.66 -10.93 10.00
N ILE A 252 -3.11 -10.03 9.19
CA ILE A 252 -3.09 -8.60 9.50
C ILE A 252 -4.50 -8.02 9.49
N LEU A 253 -5.33 -8.35 8.49
CA LEU A 253 -6.71 -7.86 8.40
C LEU A 253 -7.52 -8.28 9.63
N ASN A 254 -7.41 -9.54 10.05
CA ASN A 254 -8.12 -10.08 11.20
C ASN A 254 -7.81 -9.32 12.49
N VAL A 255 -6.60 -8.78 12.61
CA VAL A 255 -6.18 -7.99 13.78
C VAL A 255 -6.69 -6.56 13.72
N ILE A 256 -6.67 -5.92 12.55
CA ILE A 256 -6.96 -4.47 12.45
C ILE A 256 -8.44 -4.14 12.15
N ALA A 257 -9.19 -5.07 11.57
CA ALA A 257 -10.59 -4.86 11.17
C ALA A 257 -11.55 -4.70 12.36
N GLY A 258 -12.73 -4.17 12.06
CA GLY A 258 -13.83 -3.99 13.00
C GLY A 258 -14.02 -2.55 13.48
N PRO A 259 -15.13 -2.31 14.19
CA PRO A 259 -15.56 -0.97 14.58
C PRO A 259 -14.56 -0.29 15.50
N ASP A 260 -14.53 1.03 15.46
CA ASP A 260 -13.72 1.88 16.32
C ASP A 260 -14.53 3.10 16.74
N GLN A 261 -14.65 3.32 18.05
CA GLN A 261 -15.36 4.48 18.59
C GLN A 261 -14.67 5.81 18.27
N ALA A 262 -13.36 5.78 18.02
CA ALA A 262 -12.60 6.96 17.63
C ALA A 262 -12.75 7.31 16.13
N ASP A 263 -13.38 6.43 15.34
CA ASP A 263 -13.68 6.68 13.92
C ASP A 263 -15.17 6.40 13.62
N PRO A 264 -16.01 7.45 13.55
CA PRO A 264 -17.45 7.30 13.29
C PRO A 264 -17.76 6.80 11.87
N THR A 265 -16.76 6.71 10.98
CA THR A 265 -16.93 6.14 9.63
C THR A 265 -16.71 4.64 9.58
N THR A 266 -16.28 4.02 10.68
CA THR A 266 -16.28 2.56 10.78
C THR A 266 -17.70 2.01 10.83
N VAL A 267 -17.94 0.94 10.07
CA VAL A 267 -19.25 0.29 10.07
C VAL A 267 -19.48 -0.39 11.41
N GLN A 268 -20.60 -0.05 12.05
CA GLN A 268 -21.01 -0.57 13.35
C GLN A 268 -21.59 -1.98 13.20
N ARG A 269 -20.75 -2.91 12.74
CA ARG A 269 -21.03 -4.33 12.58
C ARG A 269 -19.89 -5.11 13.21
N GLU A 270 -20.23 -6.17 13.93
CA GLU A 270 -19.22 -7.09 14.45
C GLU A 270 -18.39 -7.69 13.30
N TYR A 271 -17.07 -7.65 13.46
CA TYR A 271 -16.16 -8.25 12.50
C TYR A 271 -16.01 -9.74 12.78
N VAL A 272 -16.27 -10.56 11.77
CA VAL A 272 -16.04 -12.01 11.83
C VAL A 272 -14.67 -12.28 11.22
N PRO A 273 -13.71 -12.84 11.98
CA PRO A 273 -12.38 -13.17 11.45
C PRO A 273 -12.46 -14.12 10.25
N ILE A 274 -11.67 -13.81 9.24
CA ILE A 274 -11.55 -14.55 7.99
C ILE A 274 -10.65 -15.76 8.22
N ASN A 275 -11.08 -16.91 7.71
CA ASN A 275 -10.29 -18.13 7.70
C ASN A 275 -10.38 -18.77 6.31
N LEU A 276 -9.23 -18.96 5.66
CA LEU A 276 -9.16 -19.52 4.33
C LEU A 276 -8.90 -21.03 4.41
N SER A 277 -9.61 -21.79 3.60
CA SER A 277 -9.34 -23.22 3.40
C SER A 277 -8.05 -23.41 2.61
N GLU A 278 -7.27 -24.44 2.94
CA GLU A 278 -6.10 -24.86 2.15
C GLU A 278 -6.51 -25.44 0.79
N THR A 279 -7.68 -26.08 0.71
CA THR A 279 -8.29 -26.55 -0.54
C THR A 279 -9.37 -25.57 -0.97
N ILE A 280 -9.17 -24.93 -2.12
CA ILE A 280 -10.03 -23.87 -2.61
C ILE A 280 -10.76 -24.34 -3.88
N ASP A 281 -12.08 -24.29 -3.83
CA ASP A 281 -12.95 -24.52 -4.99
C ASP A 281 -13.50 -23.18 -5.49
N ILE A 282 -13.26 -22.89 -6.77
CA ILE A 282 -13.74 -21.70 -7.47
C ILE A 282 -14.72 -22.01 -8.62
N SER A 283 -15.09 -23.28 -8.80
CA SER A 283 -15.87 -23.75 -9.96
C SER A 283 -17.24 -23.10 -10.12
N ASN A 284 -17.84 -22.64 -9.03
CA ASN A 284 -19.16 -22.00 -9.05
C ASN A 284 -19.11 -20.47 -9.08
N LEU A 285 -17.93 -19.87 -9.25
CA LEU A 285 -17.77 -18.41 -9.25
C LEU A 285 -17.92 -17.83 -10.65
N ARG A 286 -18.53 -16.65 -10.72
CA ARG A 286 -18.65 -15.86 -11.95
C ARG A 286 -17.78 -14.62 -11.87
N ILE A 287 -16.72 -14.58 -12.67
CA ILE A 287 -15.69 -13.55 -12.62
C ILE A 287 -15.82 -12.64 -13.85
N GLY A 288 -16.02 -11.35 -13.61
CA GLY A 288 -16.16 -10.35 -14.65
C GLY A 288 -14.83 -9.81 -15.17
N ILE A 289 -14.75 -9.62 -16.49
CA ILE A 289 -13.65 -8.97 -17.21
C ILE A 289 -14.19 -7.67 -17.82
N PRO A 290 -13.91 -6.49 -17.22
CA PRO A 290 -14.45 -5.22 -17.72
C PRO A 290 -13.82 -4.83 -19.06
N LYS A 291 -14.65 -4.57 -20.08
CA LYS A 291 -14.19 -4.16 -21.42
C LYS A 291 -13.45 -2.82 -21.38
N GLU A 292 -13.87 -1.92 -20.49
CA GLU A 292 -13.33 -0.57 -20.33
C GLU A 292 -11.89 -0.56 -19.80
N TYR A 293 -11.35 -1.69 -19.34
CA TYR A 293 -9.96 -1.78 -18.87
C TYR A 293 -8.96 -2.16 -19.99
N GLY A 294 -9.44 -2.51 -21.19
CA GLY A 294 -8.62 -2.69 -22.39
C GLY A 294 -8.21 -1.36 -23.02
N VAL A 295 -7.62 -0.46 -22.23
CA VAL A 295 -7.35 0.93 -22.60
C VAL A 295 -6.07 1.14 -23.40
N GLN A 296 -5.98 2.30 -24.04
CA GLN A 296 -4.74 2.77 -24.64
C GLN A 296 -3.65 2.90 -23.56
N GLY A 297 -2.50 2.25 -23.79
CA GLY A 297 -1.34 2.30 -22.89
C GLY A 297 -1.11 1.03 -22.06
N ILE A 298 -2.04 0.06 -22.07
CA ILE A 298 -1.76 -1.27 -21.53
C ILE A 298 -0.63 -1.94 -22.34
N SER A 299 0.39 -2.48 -21.67
CA SER A 299 1.45 -3.21 -22.34
C SER A 299 0.97 -4.59 -22.81
N GLU A 300 1.58 -5.11 -23.87
CA GLU A 300 1.33 -6.46 -24.37
C GLU A 300 1.48 -7.51 -23.27
N GLU A 301 2.53 -7.41 -22.45
CA GLU A 301 2.80 -8.37 -21.37
C GLU A 301 1.75 -8.32 -20.25
N ILE A 302 1.14 -7.15 -19.95
CA ILE A 302 0.04 -7.06 -18.99
C ILE A 302 -1.23 -7.67 -19.58
N ALA A 303 -1.51 -7.44 -20.87
CA ALA A 303 -2.65 -8.07 -21.54
C ALA A 303 -2.50 -9.61 -21.60
N GLU A 304 -1.31 -10.11 -21.92
CA GLU A 304 -0.97 -11.54 -21.88
C GLU A 304 -1.12 -12.12 -20.46
N CYS A 305 -0.66 -11.40 -19.44
CA CYS A 305 -0.82 -11.77 -18.04
C CYS A 305 -2.30 -11.88 -17.65
N TRP A 306 -3.13 -10.92 -18.09
CA TRP A 306 -4.56 -10.90 -17.81
C TRP A 306 -5.30 -12.05 -18.48
N GLU A 307 -4.98 -12.35 -19.74
CA GLU A 307 -5.56 -13.49 -20.46
C GLU A 307 -5.13 -14.82 -19.83
N LYS A 308 -3.84 -14.95 -19.45
CA LYS A 308 -3.32 -16.15 -18.79
C LYS A 308 -4.12 -16.51 -17.54
N VAL A 309 -4.34 -15.54 -16.64
CA VAL A 309 -5.11 -15.79 -15.40
C VAL A 309 -6.59 -16.03 -15.71
N SER A 310 -7.15 -15.34 -16.71
CA SER A 310 -8.51 -15.59 -17.18
C SER A 310 -8.71 -17.02 -17.68
N CYS A 311 -7.74 -17.58 -18.42
CA CYS A 311 -7.74 -18.97 -18.85
C CYS A 311 -7.63 -19.95 -17.67
N LEU A 312 -6.69 -19.71 -16.74
CA LEU A 312 -6.53 -20.55 -15.56
C LEU A 312 -7.82 -20.62 -14.72
N LEU A 313 -8.53 -19.49 -14.56
CA LEU A 313 -9.81 -19.45 -13.86
C LEU A 313 -10.89 -20.29 -14.58
N LYS A 314 -10.96 -20.21 -15.91
CA LYS A 314 -11.89 -21.04 -16.72
C LYS A 314 -11.56 -22.53 -16.60
N GLU A 315 -10.28 -22.90 -16.67
CA GLU A 315 -9.81 -24.29 -16.56
C GLU A 315 -10.12 -24.88 -15.16
N ALA A 316 -10.09 -24.04 -14.13
CA ALA A 316 -10.48 -24.39 -12.77
C ALA A 316 -12.01 -24.44 -12.54
N GLY A 317 -12.80 -24.20 -13.59
CA GLY A 317 -14.26 -24.31 -13.59
C GLY A 317 -15.01 -22.99 -13.39
N ALA A 318 -14.35 -21.88 -13.08
CA ALA A 318 -15.03 -20.60 -12.90
C ALA A 318 -15.59 -20.07 -14.23
N SER A 319 -16.74 -19.38 -14.18
CA SER A 319 -17.30 -18.70 -15.34
C SER A 319 -16.65 -17.32 -15.50
N VAL A 320 -15.82 -17.14 -16.53
CA VAL A 320 -15.20 -15.84 -16.83
C VAL A 320 -15.98 -15.15 -17.94
N VAL A 321 -16.59 -14.00 -17.63
CA VAL A 321 -17.55 -13.31 -18.53
C VAL A 321 -17.16 -11.84 -18.78
N PRO A 322 -17.33 -11.33 -20.01
CA PRO A 322 -17.16 -9.91 -20.26
C PRO A 322 -18.27 -9.10 -19.57
N VAL A 323 -17.90 -7.97 -18.97
CA VAL A 323 -18.83 -7.07 -18.25
C VAL A 323 -18.54 -5.61 -18.64
N SER A 324 -19.45 -4.69 -18.34
CA SER A 324 -19.29 -3.25 -18.63
C SER A 324 -19.32 -2.41 -17.37
N LEU A 325 -18.38 -1.48 -17.26
CA LEU A 325 -18.33 -0.40 -16.28
C LEU A 325 -18.16 0.94 -17.03
N PRO A 326 -19.23 1.46 -17.66
CA PRO A 326 -19.13 2.53 -18.66
C PRO A 326 -18.56 3.86 -18.14
N HIS A 327 -18.56 4.08 -16.82
CA HIS A 327 -18.03 5.30 -16.22
C HIS A 327 -16.59 5.17 -15.70
N THR A 328 -15.92 4.03 -15.95
CA THR A 328 -14.53 3.76 -15.49
C THR A 328 -13.58 4.90 -15.83
N ASP A 329 -13.58 5.38 -17.07
CA ASP A 329 -12.65 6.43 -17.55
C ASP A 329 -12.81 7.76 -16.81
N TYR A 330 -14.00 8.05 -16.28
CA TYR A 330 -14.25 9.28 -15.52
C TYR A 330 -13.74 9.21 -14.08
N SER A 331 -13.38 8.02 -13.59
CA SER A 331 -13.07 7.77 -12.18
C SER A 331 -11.88 8.62 -11.72
N ILE A 332 -10.76 8.61 -12.44
CA ILE A 332 -9.57 9.36 -12.03
C ILE A 332 -9.73 10.89 -12.15
N VAL A 333 -10.55 11.37 -13.09
CA VAL A 333 -10.87 12.81 -13.21
C VAL A 333 -11.79 13.26 -12.09
N CYS A 334 -12.83 12.46 -11.80
CA CYS A 334 -13.72 12.66 -10.66
C CYS A 334 -12.94 12.70 -9.34
N TYR A 335 -11.98 11.77 -9.20
CA TYR A 335 -11.08 11.69 -8.05
C TYR A 335 -10.27 12.96 -7.89
N SER A 336 -9.66 13.46 -8.98
CA SER A 336 -8.84 14.67 -8.95
C SER A 336 -9.61 15.87 -8.40
N VAL A 337 -10.89 16.03 -8.76
CA VAL A 337 -11.75 17.11 -8.23
C VAL A 337 -12.02 16.92 -6.74
N LEU A 338 -12.52 15.75 -6.34
CA LEU A 338 -12.89 15.47 -4.96
C LEU A 338 -11.68 15.53 -4.02
N ASN A 339 -10.57 14.92 -4.44
CA ASN A 339 -9.31 14.92 -3.71
C ASN A 339 -8.81 16.34 -3.44
N ARG A 340 -8.81 17.22 -4.45
CA ARG A 340 -8.35 18.61 -4.27
C ARG A 340 -9.22 19.39 -3.30
N CYS A 341 -10.54 19.21 -3.36
CA CYS A 341 -11.46 19.84 -2.43
C CYS A 341 -11.19 19.41 -0.99
N ASP A 342 -11.09 18.10 -0.74
CA ASP A 342 -10.77 17.58 0.59
C ASP A 342 -9.37 18.00 1.03
N VAL A 343 -8.37 18.00 0.15
CA VAL A 343 -7.01 18.46 0.48
C VAL A 343 -7.01 19.92 0.92
N ALA A 344 -7.72 20.80 0.22
CA ALA A 344 -7.82 22.20 0.60
C ALA A 344 -8.41 22.38 2.02
N SER A 345 -9.37 21.54 2.40
CA SER A 345 -9.98 21.53 3.73
C SER A 345 -9.11 20.84 4.79
N ASN A 346 -8.71 19.59 4.55
CA ASN A 346 -7.98 18.74 5.49
C ASN A 346 -6.62 19.31 5.85
N LEU A 347 -5.91 19.91 4.89
CA LEU A 347 -4.59 20.50 5.14
C LEU A 347 -4.68 21.93 5.67
N ALA A 348 -5.88 22.50 5.90
CA ALA A 348 -6.02 23.85 6.43
C ALA A 348 -5.50 23.99 7.87
N CYS A 349 -5.51 22.91 8.66
CA CYS A 349 -5.03 22.88 10.04
C CYS A 349 -3.50 23.02 10.17
N TYR A 350 -2.74 22.85 9.07
CA TYR A 350 -1.30 23.00 9.09
C TYR A 350 -0.90 24.47 8.88
N ASP A 351 -0.74 25.17 9.99
CA ASP A 351 -0.53 26.61 10.02
C ASP A 351 0.67 27.05 10.89
N GLY A 352 1.30 26.11 11.61
CA GLY A 352 2.46 26.33 12.48
C GLY A 352 2.13 26.90 13.86
N VAL A 353 0.86 26.94 14.25
CA VAL A 353 0.45 27.45 15.57
C VAL A 353 0.53 26.36 16.62
N GLU A 354 -0.19 25.25 16.43
CA GLU A 354 -0.26 24.17 17.42
C GLU A 354 0.88 23.15 17.28
N TYR A 355 1.28 22.84 16.04
CA TYR A 355 2.28 21.83 15.74
C TYR A 355 2.88 22.00 14.33
N GLY A 356 3.95 21.25 14.05
CA GLY A 356 4.58 21.20 12.74
C GLY A 356 5.59 22.33 12.49
N HIS A 357 5.88 22.58 11.21
CA HIS A 357 6.73 23.68 10.78
C HIS A 357 6.10 25.02 11.14
N ARG A 358 6.92 25.96 11.59
CA ARG A 358 6.52 27.36 11.81
C ARG A 358 7.60 28.24 11.22
N ALA A 359 7.21 29.13 10.31
CA ALA A 359 8.14 30.08 9.74
C ALA A 359 8.60 31.10 10.81
N ASP A 360 9.83 31.57 10.68
CA ASP A 360 10.32 32.71 11.46
C ASP A 360 9.72 34.00 10.86
N GLU A 361 8.51 34.33 11.30
CA GLU A 361 7.72 35.47 10.86
C GLU A 361 6.85 35.99 12.00
N TRP A 362 7.00 37.28 12.30
CA TRP A 362 6.42 37.92 13.49
C TRP A 362 5.62 39.19 13.17
N SER A 363 5.53 39.58 11.90
CA SER A 363 4.85 40.82 11.49
C SER A 363 3.32 40.75 11.64
N SER A 364 2.71 39.63 11.29
CA SER A 364 1.26 39.41 11.40
C SER A 364 0.91 37.92 11.33
N ALA A 365 -0.28 37.56 11.82
CA ALA A 365 -0.79 36.19 11.67
C ALA A 365 -0.95 35.79 10.19
N HIS A 366 -1.34 36.73 9.32
CA HIS A 366 -1.52 36.46 7.89
C HIS A 366 -0.20 36.05 7.22
N GLU A 367 0.87 36.83 7.44
CA GLU A 367 2.19 36.50 6.86
C GLU A 367 2.78 35.23 7.49
N LEU A 368 2.57 35.00 8.80
CA LEU A 368 2.97 33.75 9.44
C LEU A 368 2.34 32.53 8.76
N TYR A 369 1.02 32.51 8.56
CA TYR A 369 0.32 31.40 7.91
C TYR A 369 0.79 31.20 6.47
N LYS A 370 0.85 32.29 5.71
CA LYS A 370 1.30 32.27 4.31
C LYS A 370 2.72 31.72 4.19
N LYS A 371 3.66 32.24 4.97
CA LYS A 371 5.07 31.85 4.90
C LYS A 371 5.27 30.41 5.38
N THR A 372 4.66 30.03 6.51
CA THR A 372 4.70 28.66 7.05
C THR A 372 4.23 27.63 6.03
N ARG A 373 3.05 27.85 5.44
CA ARG A 373 2.50 26.93 4.42
C ARG A 373 3.32 26.94 3.13
N SER A 374 3.86 28.09 2.74
CA SER A 374 4.70 28.22 1.53
C SER A 374 6.02 27.46 1.65
N GLU A 375 6.63 27.51 2.83
CA GLU A 375 7.89 26.85 3.16
C GLU A 375 7.72 25.35 3.45
N GLY A 376 6.59 24.98 4.08
CA GLY A 376 6.34 23.63 4.59
C GLY A 376 5.85 22.63 3.52
N PHE A 377 5.15 23.08 2.49
CA PHE A 377 4.59 22.21 1.45
C PHE A 377 5.32 22.31 0.11
N ASN A 378 5.50 21.17 -0.58
CA ASN A 378 5.98 21.16 -1.97
C ASN A 378 4.94 21.71 -2.97
N ASN A 379 5.33 21.76 -4.24
CA ASN A 379 4.48 22.30 -5.31
C ASN A 379 3.28 21.41 -5.66
N VAL A 380 3.38 20.08 -5.48
CA VAL A 380 2.25 19.16 -5.69
C VAL A 380 1.15 19.47 -4.68
N VAL A 381 1.50 19.52 -3.40
CA VAL A 381 0.56 19.81 -2.30
C VAL A 381 -0.04 21.20 -2.45
N LYS A 382 0.79 22.24 -2.68
CA LYS A 382 0.31 23.61 -2.91
C LYS A 382 -0.61 23.73 -4.12
N GLY A 383 -0.29 23.03 -5.22
CA GLY A 383 -1.11 22.99 -6.42
C GLY A 383 -2.49 22.40 -6.15
N ARG A 384 -2.56 21.29 -5.40
CA ARG A 384 -3.85 20.68 -5.02
C ARG A 384 -4.67 21.58 -4.09
N ILE A 385 -4.04 22.24 -3.11
CA ILE A 385 -4.72 23.21 -2.22
C ILE A 385 -5.28 24.39 -3.02
N LEU A 386 -4.49 24.97 -3.93
CA LEU A 386 -4.91 26.12 -4.74
C LEU A 386 -6.13 25.77 -5.60
N VAL A 387 -6.06 24.66 -6.33
CA VAL A 387 -7.15 24.23 -7.21
C VAL A 387 -8.37 23.75 -6.41
N GLY A 388 -8.16 23.14 -5.25
CA GLY A 388 -9.24 22.76 -4.33
C GLY A 388 -10.05 23.96 -3.87
N ASN A 389 -9.38 25.03 -3.43
CA ASN A 389 -10.05 26.29 -3.08
C ASN A 389 -10.82 26.87 -4.28
N TYR A 390 -10.26 26.82 -5.49
CA TYR A 390 -10.96 27.25 -6.71
C TYR A 390 -12.27 26.48 -6.94
N PHE A 391 -12.26 25.15 -6.80
CA PHE A 391 -13.46 24.32 -6.94
C PHE A 391 -14.49 24.57 -5.86
N LEU A 392 -14.05 24.99 -4.66
CA LEU A 392 -14.91 25.27 -3.51
C LEU A 392 -15.45 26.71 -3.46
N LEU A 393 -15.04 27.61 -4.37
CA LEU A 393 -15.67 28.92 -4.51
C LEU A 393 -17.17 28.76 -4.78
N ALA A 394 -18.00 29.64 -4.21
CA ALA A 394 -19.46 29.56 -4.29
C ALA A 394 -19.97 29.46 -5.75
N GLU A 395 -19.34 30.19 -6.67
CA GLU A 395 -19.65 30.19 -8.11
C GLU A 395 -19.24 28.89 -8.84
N ASN A 396 -18.28 28.15 -8.30
CA ASN A 396 -17.70 26.95 -8.91
C ASN A 396 -18.21 25.64 -8.27
N TYR A 397 -18.71 25.70 -7.03
CA TYR A 397 -19.05 24.53 -6.22
C TYR A 397 -19.99 23.55 -6.92
N GLU A 398 -21.08 24.06 -7.51
CA GLU A 398 -22.05 23.25 -8.27
C GLU A 398 -21.42 22.64 -9.54
N LYS A 399 -20.59 23.42 -10.23
CA LYS A 399 -19.97 23.04 -11.51
C LYS A 399 -18.93 21.94 -11.35
N TYR A 400 -18.16 21.95 -10.26
CA TYR A 400 -17.05 21.02 -10.04
C TYR A 400 -17.38 19.98 -8.97
N TYR A 401 -17.54 20.40 -7.71
CA TYR A 401 -17.69 19.47 -6.58
C TYR A 401 -18.97 18.65 -6.67
N ILE A 402 -20.14 19.29 -6.82
CA ILE A 402 -21.42 18.59 -6.94
C ILE A 402 -21.47 17.73 -8.20
N LYS A 403 -20.91 18.21 -9.32
CA LYS A 403 -20.81 17.42 -10.55
C LYS A 403 -19.95 16.16 -10.36
N ALA A 404 -18.81 16.27 -9.69
CA ALA A 404 -17.96 15.13 -9.36
C ALA A 404 -18.67 14.15 -8.42
N MET A 405 -19.37 14.64 -7.38
CA MET A 405 -20.17 13.77 -6.50
C MET A 405 -21.27 13.00 -7.26
N LYS A 406 -21.95 13.66 -8.22
CA LYS A 406 -22.92 12.99 -9.11
C LYS A 406 -22.24 11.94 -9.99
N MET A 407 -21.06 12.23 -10.53
CA MET A 407 -20.30 11.26 -11.33
C MET A 407 -19.83 10.06 -10.49
N ARG A 408 -19.36 10.30 -9.27
CA ARG A 408 -19.02 9.23 -8.31
C ARG A 408 -20.21 8.30 -8.06
N ARG A 409 -21.43 8.84 -7.97
CA ARG A 409 -22.65 8.02 -7.83
C ARG A 409 -22.87 7.11 -9.05
N LEU A 410 -22.67 7.62 -10.27
CA LEU A 410 -22.78 6.81 -11.49
C LEU A 410 -21.71 5.70 -11.52
N ILE A 411 -20.46 6.01 -11.17
CA ILE A 411 -19.38 5.02 -11.06
C ILE A 411 -19.75 3.93 -10.05
N ALA A 412 -20.28 4.29 -8.88
CA ALA A 412 -20.73 3.31 -7.90
C ALA A 412 -21.91 2.46 -8.42
N GLN A 413 -22.84 3.07 -9.16
CA GLN A 413 -23.98 2.37 -9.75
C GLN A 413 -23.58 1.34 -10.80
N ASP A 414 -22.49 1.57 -11.55
CA ASP A 414 -21.98 0.56 -12.49
C ASP A 414 -21.62 -0.74 -11.76
N PHE A 415 -20.98 -0.63 -10.59
CA PHE A 415 -20.68 -1.78 -9.74
C PHE A 415 -21.96 -2.41 -9.15
N ASP A 416 -22.91 -1.61 -8.67
CA ASP A 416 -24.20 -2.12 -8.16
C ASP A 416 -24.93 -2.95 -9.24
N VAL A 417 -25.00 -2.45 -10.47
CA VAL A 417 -25.59 -3.16 -11.61
C VAL A 417 -24.82 -4.46 -11.88
N LEU A 418 -23.49 -4.42 -11.83
CA LEU A 418 -22.65 -5.58 -12.07
C LEU A 418 -22.87 -6.68 -11.02
N TRP A 419 -22.86 -6.34 -9.73
CA TRP A 419 -23.09 -7.31 -8.65
C TRP A 419 -24.51 -7.90 -8.70
N ASN A 420 -25.51 -7.09 -9.06
CA ASN A 420 -26.90 -7.55 -9.24
C ASN A 420 -27.09 -8.47 -10.45
N ASN A 421 -26.14 -8.54 -11.38
CA ASN A 421 -26.16 -9.42 -12.55
C ASN A 421 -25.39 -10.74 -12.34
N ASN A 422 -25.32 -11.21 -11.09
CA ASN A 422 -24.66 -12.47 -10.70
C ASN A 422 -23.19 -12.52 -11.14
N VAL A 423 -22.43 -11.47 -10.86
CA VAL A 423 -20.97 -11.46 -10.94
C VAL A 423 -20.43 -11.43 -9.52
N ASP A 424 -19.52 -12.33 -9.18
CA ASP A 424 -19.01 -12.49 -7.82
C ASP A 424 -17.78 -11.64 -7.55
N LEU A 425 -16.89 -11.52 -8.53
CA LEU A 425 -15.67 -10.72 -8.48
C LEU A 425 -15.36 -10.13 -9.86
N LEU A 426 -14.50 -9.10 -9.88
CA LEU A 426 -13.85 -8.61 -11.09
C LEU A 426 -12.39 -9.00 -11.09
N LEU A 427 -11.85 -9.36 -12.25
CA LEU A 427 -10.42 -9.48 -12.50
C LEU A 427 -9.99 -8.38 -13.47
N THR A 428 -9.05 -7.54 -13.05
CA THR A 428 -8.52 -6.42 -13.85
C THR A 428 -6.99 -6.38 -13.76
N PRO A 429 -6.30 -5.68 -14.68
CA PRO A 429 -4.93 -5.23 -14.41
C PRO A 429 -4.88 -4.36 -13.15
N THR A 430 -3.74 -4.37 -12.44
CA THR A 430 -3.48 -3.39 -11.37
C THR A 430 -2.80 -2.14 -11.93
N THR A 431 -1.84 -2.33 -12.83
CA THR A 431 -1.06 -1.27 -13.50
C THR A 431 -1.05 -1.53 -14.99
N LEU A 432 -0.86 -0.49 -15.80
CA LEU A 432 -0.88 -0.61 -17.27
C LEU A 432 0.41 -1.23 -17.83
N THR A 433 1.51 -1.12 -17.09
CA THR A 433 2.83 -1.63 -17.47
C THR A 433 3.51 -2.29 -16.26
N GLU A 434 4.70 -2.85 -16.47
CA GLU A 434 5.68 -3.06 -15.40
C GLU A 434 6.14 -1.72 -14.79
N ALA A 435 6.93 -1.78 -13.72
CA ALA A 435 7.44 -0.59 -13.02
C ALA A 435 8.18 0.36 -13.99
N PRO A 436 7.71 1.62 -14.17
CA PRO A 436 8.36 2.59 -15.03
C PRO A 436 9.78 2.95 -14.60
N ARG A 437 10.60 3.36 -15.55
CA ARG A 437 11.89 3.99 -15.23
C ARG A 437 11.67 5.35 -14.62
N TYR A 438 12.53 5.72 -13.67
CA TYR A 438 12.44 7.03 -13.03
C TYR A 438 12.63 8.18 -14.03
N ASP A 439 13.63 8.08 -14.91
CA ASP A 439 13.93 9.07 -15.95
C ASP A 439 12.79 9.28 -16.97
N GLU A 440 12.00 8.25 -17.23
CA GLU A 440 10.76 8.34 -18.03
C GLU A 440 9.61 8.90 -17.19
N PHE A 441 9.49 8.46 -15.94
CA PHE A 441 8.41 8.86 -15.03
C PHE A 441 8.41 10.37 -14.77
N VAL A 442 9.58 10.97 -14.52
CA VAL A 442 9.68 12.40 -14.19
C VAL A 442 9.52 13.34 -15.40
N GLN A 443 9.32 12.82 -16.61
CA GLN A 443 9.02 13.63 -17.79
C GLN A 443 7.58 14.17 -17.79
N LEU A 444 6.70 13.55 -17.00
CA LEU A 444 5.30 13.97 -16.84
C LEU A 444 5.09 14.55 -15.44
N ASP A 445 4.15 15.47 -15.33
CA ASP A 445 3.76 16.02 -14.03
C ASP A 445 3.02 14.99 -13.15
N ASN A 446 2.96 15.26 -11.84
CA ASN A 446 2.31 14.39 -10.84
C ASN A 446 0.84 14.07 -11.17
N GLN A 447 0.07 15.02 -11.70
CA GLN A 447 -1.33 14.78 -12.06
C GLN A 447 -1.42 13.81 -13.23
N THR A 448 -0.64 14.04 -14.28
CA THR A 448 -0.59 13.16 -15.46
C THR A 448 -0.11 11.76 -15.09
N GLN A 449 0.87 11.64 -14.19
CA GLN A 449 1.28 10.35 -13.66
C GLN A 449 0.16 9.65 -12.89
N CYS A 450 -0.55 10.32 -11.98
CA CYS A 450 -1.72 9.72 -11.32
C CYS A 450 -2.79 9.27 -12.32
N LEU A 451 -3.04 10.03 -13.41
CA LEU A 451 -3.98 9.62 -14.47
C LEU A 451 -3.65 8.26 -15.10
N ILE A 452 -2.35 7.99 -15.29
CA ILE A 452 -1.86 6.76 -15.92
C ILE A 452 -1.74 5.64 -14.88
N GLN A 453 -1.06 5.90 -13.77
CA GLN A 453 -0.66 4.89 -12.79
C GLN A 453 -1.82 4.37 -11.94
N ASP A 454 -2.83 5.20 -11.71
CA ASP A 454 -3.97 4.86 -10.86
C ASP A 454 -5.24 4.52 -11.66
N HIS A 455 -5.16 4.49 -13.00
CA HIS A 455 -6.31 4.28 -13.88
C HIS A 455 -7.13 3.04 -13.48
N CYS A 456 -6.47 1.89 -13.32
CA CYS A 456 -7.12 0.62 -13.03
C CYS A 456 -7.55 0.47 -11.55
N THR A 457 -6.96 1.24 -10.65
CA THR A 457 -7.14 1.07 -9.20
C THR A 457 -8.18 2.04 -8.62
N GLN A 458 -8.30 3.24 -9.19
CA GLN A 458 -9.16 4.31 -8.68
C GLN A 458 -10.66 3.92 -8.56
N PRO A 459 -11.29 3.22 -9.52
CA PRO A 459 -12.72 2.90 -9.46
C PRO A 459 -13.15 2.18 -8.17
N ALA A 460 -12.29 1.32 -7.61
CA ALA A 460 -12.57 0.65 -6.34
C ALA A 460 -12.73 1.62 -5.16
N ASN A 461 -11.94 2.71 -5.11
CA ASN A 461 -12.05 3.73 -4.06
C ASN A 461 -13.32 4.57 -4.22
N MET A 462 -13.72 4.90 -5.46
CA MET A 462 -14.96 5.62 -5.74
C MET A 462 -16.18 4.92 -5.15
N ALA A 463 -16.24 3.60 -5.33
CA ALA A 463 -17.32 2.75 -4.87
C ALA A 463 -17.10 2.15 -3.46
N GLY A 464 -15.95 2.42 -2.82
CA GLY A 464 -15.64 1.92 -1.47
C GLY A 464 -15.31 0.42 -1.38
N LEU A 465 -15.14 -0.26 -2.53
CA LEU A 465 -15.04 -1.71 -2.66
C LEU A 465 -13.71 -2.27 -2.14
N PRO A 466 -13.67 -3.47 -1.55
CA PRO A 466 -12.41 -4.16 -1.28
C PRO A 466 -11.73 -4.58 -2.59
N ALA A 467 -10.42 -4.43 -2.66
CA ALA A 467 -9.61 -4.80 -3.81
C ALA A 467 -8.22 -5.30 -3.38
N ILE A 468 -7.69 -6.31 -4.08
CA ILE A 468 -6.40 -6.92 -3.78
C ILE A 468 -5.54 -7.05 -5.03
N ASN A 469 -4.27 -6.65 -4.93
CA ASN A 469 -3.23 -6.95 -5.91
C ASN A 469 -2.61 -8.32 -5.60
N VAL A 470 -2.43 -9.16 -6.62
CA VAL A 470 -1.72 -10.45 -6.54
C VAL A 470 -0.64 -10.50 -7.62
N PRO A 471 0.64 -10.76 -7.28
CA PRO A 471 1.70 -10.89 -8.26
C PRO A 471 1.56 -12.20 -9.04
N ILE A 472 1.73 -12.14 -10.38
CA ILE A 472 1.41 -13.26 -11.28
C ILE A 472 2.66 -13.84 -11.91
N MET A 473 3.48 -13.01 -12.56
CA MET A 473 4.68 -13.44 -13.27
C MET A 473 5.69 -12.30 -13.42
N LEU A 474 6.90 -12.64 -13.88
CA LEU A 474 7.89 -11.64 -14.26
C LEU A 474 7.79 -11.33 -15.76
N SER A 475 8.00 -10.07 -16.10
CA SER A 475 8.14 -9.60 -17.47
C SER A 475 9.44 -10.08 -18.13
N ARG A 476 9.59 -9.78 -19.42
CA ARG A 476 10.84 -9.95 -20.18
C ARG A 476 12.01 -9.19 -19.54
N ASN A 477 11.73 -8.04 -18.91
CA ASN A 477 12.71 -7.25 -18.17
C ASN A 477 12.91 -7.70 -16.72
N LYS A 478 12.34 -8.85 -16.33
CA LYS A 478 12.42 -9.43 -14.97
C LYS A 478 11.80 -8.53 -13.90
N LEU A 479 10.78 -7.76 -14.25
CA LEU A 479 10.00 -6.95 -13.31
C LEU A 479 8.65 -7.62 -13.02
N PRO A 480 8.05 -7.41 -11.84
CA PRO A 480 6.76 -8.01 -11.51
C PRO A 480 5.63 -7.50 -12.41
N LEU A 481 4.77 -8.43 -12.81
CA LEU A 481 3.47 -8.20 -13.43
C LEU A 481 2.40 -8.77 -12.50
N SER A 482 1.40 -7.94 -12.17
CA SER A 482 0.37 -8.29 -11.19
C SER A 482 -1.03 -8.00 -11.74
N LEU A 483 -2.02 -8.68 -11.17
CA LEU A 483 -3.43 -8.42 -11.43
C LEU A 483 -4.17 -8.08 -10.14
N GLN A 484 -5.33 -7.49 -10.32
CA GLN A 484 -6.21 -7.04 -9.25
C GLN A 484 -7.51 -7.84 -9.28
N LEU A 485 -7.98 -8.21 -8.09
CA LEU A 485 -9.35 -8.63 -7.87
C LEU A 485 -10.12 -7.54 -7.14
N MET A 486 -11.40 -7.35 -7.49
CA MET A 486 -12.35 -6.55 -6.72
C MET A 486 -13.57 -7.41 -6.35
N ALA A 487 -14.14 -7.16 -5.19
CA ALA A 487 -15.35 -7.84 -4.72
C ALA A 487 -16.40 -6.82 -4.26
N PRO A 488 -17.67 -7.23 -4.08
CA PRO A 488 -18.67 -6.40 -3.41
C PRO A 488 -18.23 -6.00 -1.99
N LEU A 489 -18.84 -4.95 -1.45
CA LEU A 489 -18.60 -4.48 -0.08
C LEU A 489 -18.73 -5.64 0.92
N PHE A 490 -17.79 -5.72 1.88
CA PHE A 490 -17.75 -6.72 2.95
C PHE A 490 -17.62 -8.19 2.50
N HIS A 491 -17.12 -8.43 1.28
CA HIS A 491 -16.84 -9.77 0.75
C HIS A 491 -15.33 -10.11 0.73
N GLU A 492 -14.55 -9.57 1.67
CA GLU A 492 -13.11 -9.83 1.80
C GLU A 492 -12.79 -11.32 1.90
N GLN A 493 -13.61 -12.12 2.60
CA GLN A 493 -13.43 -13.58 2.67
C GLN A 493 -13.36 -14.18 1.25
N ARG A 494 -14.35 -13.89 0.40
CA ARG A 494 -14.40 -14.41 -0.98
C ARG A 494 -13.26 -13.85 -1.81
N LEU A 495 -12.98 -12.56 -1.69
CA LEU A 495 -11.86 -11.89 -2.37
C LEU A 495 -10.53 -12.58 -2.07
N LEU A 496 -10.25 -12.83 -0.78
CA LEU A 496 -9.03 -13.45 -0.30
C LEU A 496 -8.96 -14.95 -0.63
N THR A 497 -10.10 -15.66 -0.65
CA THR A 497 -10.17 -17.05 -1.14
C THR A 497 -9.71 -17.14 -2.60
N VAL A 498 -10.23 -16.31 -3.50
CA VAL A 498 -9.83 -16.35 -4.92
C VAL A 498 -8.39 -15.87 -5.10
N ALA A 499 -7.96 -14.85 -4.36
CA ALA A 499 -6.57 -14.40 -4.38
C ALA A 499 -5.61 -15.51 -3.94
N LYS A 500 -5.95 -16.27 -2.89
CA LYS A 500 -5.15 -17.40 -2.42
C LYS A 500 -5.06 -18.52 -3.46
N TRP A 501 -6.16 -18.80 -4.16
CA TRP A 501 -6.17 -19.76 -5.26
C TRP A 501 -5.24 -19.32 -6.41
N ILE A 502 -5.28 -18.02 -6.78
CA ILE A 502 -4.37 -17.48 -7.80
C ILE A 502 -2.92 -17.61 -7.34
N GLU A 503 -2.60 -17.18 -6.11
CA GLU A 503 -1.25 -17.28 -5.52
C GLU A 503 -0.69 -18.72 -5.61
N GLN A 504 -1.48 -19.72 -5.20
CA GLN A 504 -1.09 -21.13 -5.21
C GLN A 504 -0.90 -21.69 -6.63
N THR A 505 -1.69 -21.20 -7.59
CA THR A 505 -1.67 -21.64 -8.99
C THR A 505 -0.49 -21.04 -9.75
N VAL A 506 -0.25 -19.73 -9.61
CA VAL A 506 0.78 -19.02 -10.40
C VAL A 506 2.18 -19.12 -9.81
N ARG A 507 2.29 -19.31 -8.49
CA ARG A 507 3.56 -19.48 -7.76
C ARG A 507 4.61 -18.43 -8.13
N PHE A 508 4.23 -17.17 -8.01
CA PHE A 508 5.14 -16.06 -8.28
C PHE A 508 6.46 -16.21 -7.50
N PRO A 509 7.63 -15.91 -8.11
CA PRO A 509 8.92 -16.14 -7.46
C PRO A 509 9.08 -15.39 -6.14
N ARG A 510 9.50 -16.12 -5.12
CA ARG A 510 9.81 -15.53 -3.81
C ARG A 510 11.25 -15.06 -3.76
N LEU A 511 11.45 -13.85 -3.24
CA LEU A 511 12.79 -13.33 -2.97
C LEU A 511 13.35 -13.94 -1.68
N GLU A 512 14.55 -14.50 -1.77
CA GLU A 512 15.30 -15.04 -0.64
C GLU A 512 16.62 -14.29 -0.44
N LEU A 513 16.95 -13.97 0.80
CA LEU A 513 18.27 -13.41 1.13
C LEU A 513 19.35 -14.48 0.97
N LYS A 514 20.43 -14.15 0.26
CA LYS A 514 21.59 -15.03 0.13
C LYS A 514 22.21 -15.29 1.50
N ASN A 515 22.79 -16.48 1.70
CA ASN A 515 23.33 -16.88 3.01
C ASN A 515 24.43 -15.95 3.55
N SER A 516 25.15 -15.23 2.69
CA SER A 516 26.21 -14.29 3.07
C SER A 516 25.71 -12.95 3.64
N CYS A 517 24.43 -12.57 3.45
CA CYS A 517 24.02 -11.17 3.63
C CYS A 517 24.05 -10.63 5.06
N LEU A 518 23.76 -11.45 6.08
CA LEU A 518 23.74 -11.01 7.48
C LEU A 518 24.87 -11.61 8.32
N LEU A 519 25.88 -12.22 7.69
CA LEU A 519 27.01 -12.85 8.38
C LEU A 519 28.12 -11.86 8.80
N GLU A 520 28.03 -10.58 8.42
CA GLU A 520 29.01 -9.51 8.79
C GLU A 520 28.48 -8.56 9.85
#